data_AF-A0A927LJ76-F1
#
_entry.id   AF-A0A927LJ76-F1
#
_cell.length_a   1.000
_cell.length_b   1.000
_cell.length_c   1.000
_cell.angle_alpha   90.00
_cell.angle_beta   90.00
_cell.angle_gamma   90.00
#
_symmetry.space_group_name_H-M   'P 1'
#
loop_
_entity.id
_entity.type
_entity.pdbx_description
1 polymer ?
#
loop_
_entity_poly.entity_id
_entity_poly.type
_entity_poly.pdbx_seq_one_letter_code
_entity_poly.pdbx_strand_id
1 'polypeptide(L)' 'MDPLTQLTVLGLILSVVLLAMACVKADWVRAWRSRVNPSAEELPDSTFTVARIALTTMAGMGIYLAVESFGVSR' A
#
# COMPACT_ATOMS: atom_id res chain seq x y z
N MET A 1 20.17 15.50 3.80
CA MET A 1 19.13 15.44 2.76
C MET A 1 18.28 16.68 2.90
N ASP A 2 17.99 17.34 1.80
CA ASP A 2 17.01 18.42 1.76
C ASP A 2 15.60 17.88 2.10
N PRO A 3 14.68 18.72 2.62
CA PRO A 3 13.38 18.28 3.10
C PRO A 3 12.51 17.68 1.99
N LEU A 4 12.68 18.11 0.75
CA LEU A 4 11.96 17.58 -0.41
C LEU A 4 12.41 16.13 -0.69
N THR A 5 13.71 15.89 -0.78
CA THR A 5 14.27 14.54 -0.93
C THR A 5 13.88 13.62 0.22
N GLN A 6 13.83 14.12 1.46
CA GLN A 6 13.37 13.33 2.60
C GLN A 6 11.90 12.88 2.45
N LEU A 7 11.02 13.80 2.05
CA LEU A 7 9.61 13.49 1.80
C LEU A 7 9.44 12.50 0.64
N THR A 8 10.19 12.68 -0.45
CA THR A 8 10.16 11.75 -1.59
C THR A 8 10.60 10.35 -1.18
N VAL A 9 11.67 10.22 -0.38
CA VAL A 9 12.15 8.93 0.13
C VAL A 9 11.13 8.28 1.06
N LEU A 10 10.51 9.04 1.97
CA LEU A 10 9.43 8.52 2.81
C LEU A 10 8.21 8.08 1.99
N GLY A 11 7.85 8.83 0.95
CA GLY A 11 6.78 8.46 0.01
C GLY A 11 7.07 7.18 -0.76
N LEU A 12 8.32 6.95 -1.16
CA LEU A 12 8.75 5.70 -1.78
C LEU A 12 8.68 4.52 -0.80
N ILE A 13 9.13 4.71 0.45
CA ILE A 13 9.01 3.69 1.50
C ILE A 13 7.54 3.33 1.71
N LEU A 14 6.65 4.32 1.81
CA LEU A 14 5.21 4.09 1.91
C LEU A 14 4.69 3.30 0.72
N SER A 15 5.10 3.65 -0.50
CA SER A 15 4.67 2.96 -1.73
C SER A 15 5.10 1.48 -1.72
N VAL A 16 6.30 1.17 -1.24
CA VAL A 16 6.77 -0.20 -1.05
C VAL A 16 5.92 -0.94 -0.02
N VAL A 17 5.58 -0.31 1.10
CA VAL A 17 4.71 -0.91 2.12
C VAL A 17 3.30 -1.19 1.56
N LEU A 18 2.74 -0.26 0.79
CA LEU A 18 1.44 -0.44 0.13
C LEU A 18 1.46 -1.63 -0.84
N LEU A 19 2.50 -1.78 -1.65
CA LEU A 19 2.69 -2.95 -2.52
C LEU A 19 2.83 -4.24 -1.73
N ALA A 20 3.63 -4.23 -0.66
CA ALA A 20 3.79 -5.39 0.21
C ALA A 20 2.44 -5.83 0.79
N MET A 21 1.62 -4.88 1.25
CA MET A 21 0.27 -5.15 1.77
C MET A 21 -0.69 -5.66 0.70
N ALA A 22 -0.58 -5.18 -0.54
CA ALA A 22 -1.37 -5.71 -1.66
C ALA A 22 -1.06 -7.19 -1.96
N CYS A 23 0.17 -7.61 -1.71
CA CYS A 23 0.61 -8.99 -1.93
C CYS A 23 0.24 -9.94 -0.77
N VAL A 24 -0.30 -9.44 0.34
CA VAL A 24 -0.69 -10.28 1.47
C VAL A 24 -1.85 -11.20 1.07
N LYS A 25 -1.76 -12.47 1.49
CA LYS A 25 -2.81 -13.47 1.27
C LYS A 25 -4.05 -13.11 2.08
N ALA A 26 -5.23 -13.20 1.44
CA ALA A 26 -6.50 -12.92 2.08
C ALA A 26 -6.72 -13.82 3.32
N ASP A 27 -6.30 -15.09 3.25
CA ASP A 27 -6.43 -16.03 4.37
C ASP A 27 -5.60 -15.62 5.58
N TRP A 28 -4.44 -14.99 5.37
CA TRP A 28 -3.63 -14.44 6.46
C TRP A 28 -4.34 -13.25 7.11
N VAL A 29 -4.96 -12.36 6.33
CA VAL A 29 -5.75 -11.24 6.84
C VAL A 29 -6.99 -11.72 7.60
N ARG A 30 -7.67 -12.76 7.09
CA ARG A 30 -8.82 -13.39 7.76
C ARG A 30 -8.42 -14.02 9.08
N ALA A 31 -7.34 -14.81 9.09
CA ALA A 31 -6.82 -15.44 10.30
C ALA A 31 -6.34 -14.42 11.34
N TRP A 32 -5.76 -13.31 10.89
CA TRP A 32 -5.42 -12.20 11.78
C TRP A 32 -6.67 -11.52 12.34
N ARG A 33 -7.67 -11.23 11.49
CA ARG A 33 -8.93 -10.60 11.89
C ARG A 33 -9.70 -11.46 12.88
N SER A 34 -9.76 -12.77 12.69
CA SER A 34 -10.45 -13.69 13.61
C SER A 34 -9.76 -13.82 14.96
N ARG A 35 -8.42 -13.64 15.03
CA ARG A 35 -7.69 -13.59 16.31
C ARG A 35 -7.97 -12.30 17.09
N VAL A 36 -8.13 -11.18 16.40
CA VAL A 36 -8.39 -9.87 17.04
C VAL A 36 -9.86 -9.72 17.41
N ASN A 37 -10.76 -10.09 16.51
CA ASN A 37 -12.21 -10.08 16.73
C ASN A 37 -12.84 -11.35 16.17
N PRO A 38 -13.05 -12.38 17.02
CA PRO A 38 -13.64 -13.64 16.61
C PRO A 38 -15.07 -13.52 16.06
N SER A 39 -15.80 -12.48 16.47
CA SER A 39 -17.20 -12.25 16.08
C SER A 39 -17.34 -11.38 14.83
N ALA A 40 -16.23 -11.09 14.14
CA ALA A 40 -16.26 -10.22 12.98
C ALA A 40 -16.85 -10.94 11.76
N GLU A 41 -17.80 -10.30 11.07
CA GLU A 41 -18.41 -10.83 9.84
C GLU A 41 -17.35 -11.12 8.77
N GLU A 42 -17.55 -12.23 8.04
CA GLU A 42 -16.66 -12.66 6.97
C GLU A 42 -16.73 -11.69 5.79
N LEU A 43 -15.56 -11.22 5.37
CA LEU A 43 -15.44 -10.32 4.23
C LEU A 43 -15.45 -11.13 2.93
N PRO A 44 -16.26 -10.75 1.93
CA PRO A 44 -16.31 -11.45 0.65
C PRO A 44 -15.00 -11.28 -0.13
N ASP A 45 -14.64 -12.24 -0.97
CA ASP A 45 -13.38 -12.24 -1.74
C ASP A 45 -13.19 -10.96 -2.57
N SER A 46 -14.29 -10.39 -3.07
CA SER A 46 -14.29 -9.14 -3.84
C SER A 46 -13.68 -7.97 -3.07
N THR A 47 -13.87 -7.88 -1.75
CA THR A 47 -13.30 -6.80 -0.93
C THR A 47 -11.78 -6.85 -0.88
N PHE A 48 -11.21 -8.06 -0.80
CA PHE A 48 -9.75 -8.24 -0.85
C PHE A 48 -9.20 -7.86 -2.23
N THR A 49 -9.92 -8.19 -3.31
CA THR A 49 -9.54 -7.78 -4.66
C THR A 49 -9.58 -6.27 -4.82
N VAL A 50 -10.65 -5.60 -4.36
CA VAL A 50 -10.75 -4.14 -4.38
C VAL A 50 -9.64 -3.49 -3.55
N ALA A 51 -9.35 -4.02 -2.36
CA ALA A 51 -8.26 -3.52 -1.52
C ALA A 51 -6.90 -3.64 -2.23
N ARG A 52 -6.62 -4.75 -2.92
CA ARG A 52 -5.40 -4.91 -3.71
C ARG A 52 -5.29 -3.88 -4.81
N ILE A 53 -6.37 -3.64 -5.55
CA ILE A 53 -6.42 -2.63 -6.61
C ILE A 53 -6.16 -1.24 -6.01
N ALA A 54 -6.82 -0.89 -4.91
CA ALA A 54 -6.62 0.39 -4.24
C ALA A 54 -5.18 0.59 -3.74
N LEU A 55 -4.58 -0.43 -3.11
CA LEU A 55 -3.20 -0.38 -2.63
C LEU A 55 -2.19 -0.26 -3.77
N THR A 56 -2.34 -1.06 -4.84
CA THR A 56 -1.45 -1.01 -6.01
C THR A 56 -1.58 0.30 -6.79
N THR A 57 -2.79 0.81 -6.98
CA THR A 57 -3.00 2.10 -7.67
C THR A 57 -2.38 3.26 -6.89
N MET A 58 -2.60 3.32 -5.57
CA MET A 58 -1.97 4.34 -4.71
C MET A 58 -0.44 4.24 -4.72
N ALA A 59 0.10 3.03 -4.63
CA ALA A 59 1.55 2.85 -4.70
C ALA A 59 2.12 3.25 -6.07
N GLY A 60 1.44 2.89 -7.16
CA GLY A 60 1.83 3.27 -8.52
C GLY A 60 1.84 4.79 -8.69
N MET A 61 0.82 5.48 -8.16
CA MET A 61 0.76 6.95 -8.18
C MET A 61 1.90 7.58 -7.37
N GLY A 62 2.19 7.05 -6.17
CA GLY A 62 3.31 7.52 -5.35
C GLY A 62 4.67 7.36 -6.04
N ILE A 63 4.90 6.22 -6.71
CA ILE A 63 6.12 5.97 -7.48
C ILE A 63 6.19 6.92 -8.69
N TYR A 64 5.09 7.10 -9.41
CA TYR A 64 5.03 8.02 -10.56
C TYR A 64 5.43 9.44 -10.16
N LEU A 65 4.81 9.98 -9.10
CA LEU A 65 5.11 11.32 -8.59
C LEU A 65 6.55 11.44 -8.08
N ALA A 66 7.09 10.40 -7.45
CA ALA A 66 8.48 10.39 -7.01
C ALA A 66 9.45 10.46 -8.21
N VAL A 67 9.20 9.68 -9.27
CA VAL A 67 10.01 9.72 -10.50
C VAL A 67 9.92 11.09 -11.17
N GLU A 68 8.73 11.69 -11.26
CA GLU A 68 8.53 13.04 -11.80
C GLU A 68 9.33 14.07 -10.99
N SER A 69 9.31 13.99 -9.66
CA SER A 69 10.06 14.92 -8.79
C SER A 69 11.58 14.88 -9.00
N PHE A 70 12.13 13.69 -9.29
CA PHE A 70 13.55 13.54 -9.64
C PHE A 70 13.85 14.00 -11.06
N GLY A 71 12.91 13.87 -11.99
CA GLY A 71 13.04 14.34 -13.37
C GLY A 71 12.99 15.86 -13.52
N VAL A 72 12.19 16.54 -12.69
CA VAL A 72 12.06 18.01 -12.66
C VAL A 72 13.24 18.70 -11.97
N SER A 73 13.94 18.02 -11.05
CA SER A 73 15.07 18.58 -10.30
C SER A 73 16.40 18.64 -11.09
N ARG A 74 16.36 18.58 -12.43
CA ARG A 74 17.53 18.73 -13.31
C ARG A 74 17.65 20.13 -13.89
#